data_AF-A0A139BTV5-F1
#
_entry.id   AF-A0A139BTV5-F1
#
_cell.length_a   1.000
_cell.length_b   1.000
_cell.length_c   1.000
_cell.angle_alpha   90.00
_cell.angle_beta   90.00
_cell.angle_gamma   90.00
#
_symmetry.space_group_name_H-M   'P 1'
#
loop_
_entity.id
_entity.type
_entity.pdbx_description
1 polymer ?
#
loop_
_entity_poly.entity_id
_entity_poly.type
_entity_poly.pdbx_seq_one_letter_code
_entity_poly.pdbx_strand_id
1 'polypeptide(L)'
;MTKRFYLGANGELCKTSYLDATFYDAFRVQVDGIRPMANLLHQIANTKQRNFSIIRGIGSEGTLESVKRNDHNFPEHPEGTDWVMLDIDNVPVPYGIVPYSSAAVEWLIENKLPVEFRNVACYYQFSSSAGVCEANGDLLKNGLCAHLFFFLDRRVPGKMLAAYLRQFCLKSGFYTIDNNKGSVATLSHGIDPAPIRSAVQLHYVANPIIGKGGVCLLAGKDRDGFINGVRDTVQVPELASNIKATTDLEQNRRLTAWKESHGYKKAMSQVHTANGVASTTYYKPSQEGVIGTGRVMTGVKISTWKTPDDVCTLVLEQENSPGSWYVLKVTPNIARRRDGITIPLKEFSESAYDYVRDELQWFFEYPYRSCSLLPNGKLPEIDSFATARHSLILAPTGSGKTYQMTAWMAAKSSSTFVIYVAQTIPLVNQMAADLAANNTRYDHYNGFNYAYTPRTGIFLTTNESLFKMLEVLGTTRYVLVVDEFHRALG
;
A
#
# COMPACT_ATOMS: atom_id res chain seq x y z
N MET A 1 9.67 17.88 -21.59
CA MET A 1 8.81 17.28 -20.57
C MET A 1 7.53 18.09 -20.45
N THR A 2 6.63 17.93 -21.42
CA THR A 2 5.26 18.45 -21.35
C THR A 2 4.30 17.45 -21.99
N LYS A 3 3.00 17.61 -21.74
CA LYS A 3 1.97 16.80 -22.39
C LYS A 3 1.70 17.30 -23.80
N ARG A 4 1.40 16.37 -24.70
CA ARG A 4 0.90 16.67 -26.04
C ARG A 4 -0.54 16.18 -26.17
N PHE A 5 -1.42 17.02 -26.70
CA PHE A 5 -2.83 16.69 -26.99
C PHE A 5 -3.07 16.80 -28.49
N TYR A 6 -3.75 15.85 -29.10
CA TYR A 6 -4.03 15.81 -30.54
C TYR A 6 -5.21 14.91 -30.83
N LEU A 7 -5.88 15.05 -31.98
CA LEU A 7 -6.90 14.08 -32.38
C LEU A 7 -6.25 12.88 -33.08
N GLY A 8 -6.62 11.68 -32.65
CA GLY A 8 -6.23 10.43 -33.26
C GLY A 8 -6.93 10.19 -34.61
N ALA A 9 -6.51 9.14 -35.31
CA ALA A 9 -7.12 8.75 -36.59
C ALA A 9 -8.60 8.34 -36.45
N ASN A 10 -9.01 7.88 -35.26
CA ASN A 10 -10.38 7.55 -34.91
C ASN A 10 -11.23 8.78 -34.50
N GLY A 11 -10.65 9.99 -34.53
CA GLY A 11 -11.33 11.22 -34.12
C GLY A 11 -11.39 11.44 -32.61
N GLU A 12 -10.77 10.59 -31.79
CA GLU A 12 -10.74 10.76 -30.33
C GLU A 12 -9.56 11.61 -29.87
N LEU A 13 -9.70 12.29 -28.72
CA LEU A 13 -8.61 13.03 -28.11
C LEU A 13 -7.53 12.08 -27.59
N CYS A 14 -6.36 12.16 -28.20
CA CYS A 14 -5.17 11.43 -27.80
C CYS A 14 -4.24 12.31 -26.96
N LYS A 15 -3.53 11.67 -26.03
CA LYS A 15 -2.58 12.30 -25.11
C LYS A 15 -1.25 11.55 -25.14
N THR A 16 -0.16 12.29 -25.34
CA THR A 16 1.18 11.82 -24.98
C THR A 16 1.55 12.39 -23.62
N SER A 17 1.80 11.51 -22.65
CA SER A 17 2.26 11.87 -21.30
C SER A 17 3.69 12.42 -21.31
N TYR A 18 4.16 12.85 -20.14
CA TYR A 18 5.56 13.23 -19.94
C TYR A 18 6.50 12.07 -20.30
N LEU A 19 7.73 12.40 -20.70
CA LEU A 19 8.79 11.41 -20.91
C LEU A 19 9.12 10.73 -19.57
N ASP A 20 9.17 9.41 -19.56
CA ASP A 20 9.64 8.64 -18.40
C ASP A 20 11.18 8.61 -18.38
N ALA A 21 11.78 9.80 -18.18
CA ALA A 21 13.22 9.97 -18.17
C ALA A 21 13.81 9.45 -16.85
N THR A 22 14.85 8.62 -16.95
CA THR A 22 15.62 8.15 -15.78
C THR A 22 16.76 9.10 -15.41
N PHE A 23 17.37 9.73 -16.42
CA PHE A 23 18.54 10.60 -16.29
C PHE A 23 18.21 12.01 -16.78
N TYR A 24 18.81 13.00 -16.12
CA TYR A 24 18.54 14.42 -16.33
C TYR A 24 19.84 15.20 -16.33
N ASP A 25 19.88 16.28 -17.08
CA ASP A 25 20.85 17.35 -16.85
C ASP A 25 20.20 18.36 -15.89
N ALA A 26 20.92 18.74 -14.84
CA ALA A 26 20.42 19.59 -13.78
C ALA A 26 21.37 20.75 -13.51
N PHE A 27 20.82 21.92 -13.26
CA PHE A 27 21.57 23.11 -12.84
C PHE A 27 20.74 23.86 -11.80
N ARG A 28 21.41 24.67 -10.99
CA ARG A 28 20.75 25.50 -9.96
C ARG A 28 20.48 26.90 -10.52
N VAL A 29 19.36 27.48 -10.12
CA VAL A 29 19.05 28.89 -10.34
C VAL A 29 18.71 29.51 -8.99
N GLN A 30 19.40 30.59 -8.65
CA GLN A 30 19.09 31.36 -7.45
C GLN A 30 17.92 32.29 -7.75
N VAL A 31 16.92 32.27 -6.88
CA VAL A 31 15.78 33.19 -6.90
C VAL A 31 15.63 33.81 -5.52
N ASP A 32 15.40 35.12 -5.48
CA ASP A 32 15.23 35.86 -4.23
C ASP A 32 13.83 36.50 -4.21
N GLY A 33 12.86 35.72 -3.77
CA GLY A 33 11.46 36.14 -3.67
C GLY A 33 10.57 35.76 -4.86
N ILE A 34 9.28 36.08 -4.71
CA ILE A 34 8.21 35.65 -5.61
C ILE A 34 8.31 36.27 -7.02
N ARG A 35 8.82 37.50 -7.16
CA ARG A 35 8.87 38.19 -8.46
C ARG A 35 9.98 37.65 -9.37
N PRO A 36 11.25 37.49 -8.91
CA PRO A 36 12.27 36.79 -9.71
C PRO A 36 11.87 35.36 -10.05
N MET A 37 11.24 34.65 -9.11
CA MET A 37 10.72 33.30 -9.35
C MET A 37 9.63 33.29 -10.44
N ALA A 38 8.67 34.22 -10.38
CA ALA A 38 7.63 34.36 -11.40
C ALA A 38 8.20 34.62 -12.80
N ASN A 39 9.21 35.51 -12.90
CA ASN A 39 9.87 35.80 -14.17
C ASN A 39 10.58 34.55 -14.73
N LEU A 40 11.29 33.80 -13.88
CA LEU A 40 11.93 32.54 -14.28
C LEU A 40 10.89 31.52 -14.76
N LEU A 41 9.81 31.33 -14.01
CA LEU A 41 8.73 30.41 -14.35
C LEU A 41 8.07 30.78 -15.68
N HIS A 42 7.78 32.06 -15.90
CA HIS A 42 7.22 32.57 -17.14
C HIS A 42 8.16 32.32 -18.33
N GLN A 43 9.47 32.54 -18.15
CA GLN A 43 10.46 32.26 -19.20
C GLN A 43 10.54 30.76 -19.52
N ILE A 44 10.53 29.89 -18.51
CA ILE A 44 10.53 28.43 -18.72
C ILE A 44 9.22 27.98 -19.39
N ALA A 45 8.09 28.54 -18.97
CA ALA A 45 6.78 28.24 -19.55
C ALA A 45 6.67 28.63 -21.02
N ASN A 46 7.42 29.64 -21.46
CA ASN A 46 7.34 30.21 -22.81
C ASN A 46 8.56 29.93 -23.69
N THR A 47 9.60 29.27 -23.18
CA THR A 47 10.71 28.82 -24.04
C THR A 47 10.24 27.80 -25.07
N LYS A 48 10.82 27.87 -26.28
CA LYS A 48 10.62 26.89 -27.34
C LYS A 48 11.13 25.50 -26.94
N GLN A 49 12.14 25.46 -26.06
CA GLN A 49 12.69 24.22 -25.51
C GLN A 49 11.77 23.73 -24.38
N ARG A 50 10.78 22.90 -24.74
CA ARG A 50 9.76 22.36 -23.82
C ARG A 50 10.27 21.21 -22.93
N ASN A 51 11.57 21.16 -22.63
CA ASN A 51 12.25 20.05 -21.93
C ASN A 51 12.61 20.31 -20.47
N PHE A 52 12.26 21.48 -19.92
CA PHE A 52 12.54 21.83 -18.52
C PHE A 52 11.45 21.39 -17.55
N SER A 53 11.87 21.16 -16.32
CA SER A 53 11.06 20.91 -15.13
C SER A 53 11.84 21.36 -13.91
N ILE A 54 11.15 21.68 -12.82
CA ILE A 54 11.78 22.16 -11.59
C ILE A 54 11.66 21.07 -10.52
N ILE A 55 12.64 21.00 -9.62
CA ILE A 55 12.58 20.23 -8.37
C ILE A 55 12.97 21.14 -7.21
N ARG A 56 12.62 20.75 -5.99
CA ARG A 56 12.99 21.47 -4.76
C ARG A 56 14.33 21.03 -4.17
N GLY A 57 14.76 19.82 -4.49
CA GLY A 57 16.00 19.23 -4.00
C GLY A 57 17.23 19.97 -4.51
N ILE A 58 18.23 20.06 -3.65
CA ILE A 58 19.46 20.82 -3.87
C ILE A 58 20.59 19.82 -4.18
N GLY A 59 20.84 19.53 -5.46
CA GLY A 59 22.00 18.73 -5.89
C GLY A 59 23.25 19.57 -5.93
N SER A 60 24.49 19.04 -5.94
CA SER A 60 25.76 19.80 -5.75
C SER A 60 25.93 21.06 -6.64
N GLU A 61 26.87 21.94 -6.27
CA GLU A 61 27.16 23.14 -7.08
C GLU A 61 27.59 22.79 -8.52
N GLY A 62 27.25 23.68 -9.46
CA GLY A 62 27.50 23.49 -10.89
C GLY A 62 26.38 22.76 -11.63
N THR A 63 26.65 22.47 -12.89
CA THR A 63 25.78 21.64 -13.75
C THR A 63 26.11 20.17 -13.53
N LEU A 64 25.08 19.36 -13.32
CA LEU A 64 25.15 17.91 -13.25
C LEU A 64 24.61 17.32 -14.55
N GLU A 65 25.40 16.48 -15.20
CA GLU A 65 25.01 15.82 -16.45
C GLU A 65 24.58 14.38 -16.19
N SER A 66 23.54 13.91 -16.89
CA SER A 66 23.06 12.53 -16.84
C SER A 66 22.92 11.96 -15.41
N VAL A 67 22.32 12.73 -14.51
CA VAL A 67 22.15 12.37 -13.10
C VAL A 67 20.75 11.79 -12.82
N LYS A 68 20.68 10.83 -11.90
CA LYS A 68 19.40 10.29 -11.41
C LYS A 68 18.75 11.25 -10.42
N ARG A 69 17.45 11.47 -10.58
CA ARG A 69 16.61 12.25 -9.67
C ARG A 69 16.21 11.42 -8.44
N ASN A 70 16.99 11.52 -7.37
CA ASN A 70 16.73 10.83 -6.09
C ASN A 70 17.21 11.69 -4.90
N ASP A 71 16.75 11.35 -3.70
CA ASP A 71 17.03 12.14 -2.49
C ASP A 71 18.52 12.15 -2.08
N HIS A 72 19.34 11.23 -2.62
CA HIS A 72 20.79 11.23 -2.39
C HIS A 72 21.47 12.32 -3.23
N ASN A 73 21.12 12.42 -4.51
CA ASN A 73 21.68 13.39 -5.43
C ASN A 73 21.07 14.79 -5.26
N PHE A 74 19.82 14.86 -4.79
CA PHE A 74 19.06 16.11 -4.64
C PHE A 74 18.32 16.14 -3.30
N PRO A 75 19.05 16.16 -2.17
CA PRO A 75 18.43 16.21 -0.86
C PRO A 75 17.62 17.50 -0.67
N GLU A 76 16.60 17.45 0.19
CA GLU A 76 15.98 18.67 0.70
C GLU A 76 17.00 19.44 1.56
N HIS A 77 16.94 20.77 1.54
CA HIS A 77 17.68 21.57 2.51
C HIS A 77 17.28 21.16 3.95
N PRO A 78 18.20 21.14 4.93
CA PRO A 78 17.88 20.72 6.31
C PRO A 78 16.73 21.50 6.96
N GLU A 79 16.62 22.80 6.64
CA GLU A 79 15.54 23.68 7.11
C GLU A 79 14.29 23.65 6.20
N GLY A 80 14.35 22.96 5.06
CA GLY A 80 13.30 22.91 4.05
C GLY A 80 13.40 23.99 2.97
N THR A 81 12.29 24.26 2.28
CA THR A 81 12.25 25.21 1.16
C THR A 81 11.46 26.47 1.53
N ASP A 82 11.87 27.60 0.99
CA ASP A 82 11.29 28.94 1.14
C ASP A 82 10.26 29.29 0.06
N TRP A 83 9.84 28.30 -0.73
CA TRP A 83 8.77 28.42 -1.70
C TRP A 83 7.98 27.10 -1.78
N VAL A 84 6.75 27.19 -2.29
CA VAL A 84 5.87 26.05 -2.49
C VAL A 84 5.10 26.18 -3.79
N MET A 85 4.90 25.07 -4.49
CA MET A 85 3.92 24.94 -5.55
C MET A 85 2.74 24.12 -5.04
N LEU A 86 1.55 24.72 -4.99
CA LEU A 86 0.29 24.02 -4.73
C LEU A 86 -0.24 23.49 -6.07
N ASP A 87 -0.42 22.18 -6.16
CA ASP A 87 -1.00 21.53 -7.33
C ASP A 87 -2.50 21.30 -7.11
N ILE A 88 -3.30 21.94 -7.95
CA ILE A 88 -4.75 21.97 -7.88
C ILE A 88 -5.31 21.25 -9.09
N ASP A 89 -6.08 20.19 -8.87
CA ASP A 89 -6.63 19.39 -9.95
C ASP A 89 -8.16 19.32 -9.93
N ASN A 90 -8.76 19.76 -11.04
CA ASN A 90 -10.17 19.64 -11.36
C ASN A 90 -11.13 20.14 -10.26
N VAL A 91 -10.84 21.28 -9.65
CA VAL A 91 -11.68 21.86 -8.59
C VAL A 91 -12.89 22.57 -9.20
N PRO A 92 -14.14 22.21 -8.81
CA PRO A 92 -15.32 22.90 -9.29
C PRO A 92 -15.31 24.38 -8.88
N VAL A 93 -15.64 25.26 -9.82
CA VAL A 93 -15.75 26.71 -9.60
C VAL A 93 -17.22 27.13 -9.56
N PRO A 94 -17.57 28.26 -8.91
CA PRO A 94 -18.93 28.77 -8.88
C PRO A 94 -19.51 29.02 -10.28
N TYR A 95 -20.83 28.93 -10.39
CA TYR A 95 -21.55 29.26 -11.62
C TYR A 95 -21.17 30.67 -12.12
N GLY A 96 -20.94 30.79 -13.42
CA GLY A 96 -20.54 32.04 -14.06
C GLY A 96 -19.02 32.33 -14.06
N ILE A 97 -18.22 31.57 -13.30
CA ILE A 97 -16.75 31.67 -13.35
C ILE A 97 -16.20 30.64 -14.35
N VAL A 98 -15.38 31.10 -15.30
CA VAL A 98 -14.71 30.23 -16.25
C VAL A 98 -13.55 29.48 -15.55
N PRO A 99 -13.49 28.14 -15.57
CA PRO A 99 -12.51 27.36 -14.80
C PRO A 99 -11.04 27.63 -15.14
N TYR A 100 -10.75 28.16 -16.33
CA TYR A 100 -9.41 28.49 -16.81
C TYR A 100 -9.19 30.01 -16.92
N SER A 101 -9.74 30.78 -15.97
CA SER A 101 -9.58 32.24 -15.87
C SER A 101 -8.86 32.66 -14.60
N SER A 102 -8.23 33.83 -14.59
CA SER A 102 -7.61 34.40 -13.38
C SER A 102 -8.62 34.55 -12.24
N ALA A 103 -9.88 34.90 -12.55
CA ALA A 103 -10.96 34.97 -11.57
C ALA A 103 -11.22 33.63 -10.85
N ALA A 104 -11.07 32.49 -11.53
CA ALA A 104 -11.15 31.18 -10.89
C ALA A 104 -9.99 30.95 -9.91
N VAL A 105 -8.79 31.39 -10.27
CA VAL A 105 -7.60 31.30 -9.41
C VAL A 105 -7.77 32.17 -8.16
N GLU A 106 -8.18 33.43 -8.33
CA GLU A 106 -8.45 34.34 -7.21
C GLU A 106 -9.53 33.80 -6.29
N TRP A 107 -10.63 33.27 -6.85
CA TRP A 107 -11.68 32.62 -6.06
C TRP A 107 -11.14 31.43 -5.25
N LEU A 108 -10.32 30.58 -5.86
CA LEU A 108 -9.72 29.43 -5.18
C LEU A 108 -8.84 29.89 -4.01
N ILE A 109 -7.99 30.90 -4.23
CA ILE A 109 -7.12 31.45 -3.18
C ILE A 109 -7.96 31.97 -2.00
N GLU A 110 -9.00 32.75 -2.28
CA GLU A 110 -9.83 33.35 -1.22
C GLU A 110 -10.70 32.32 -0.48
N ASN A 111 -11.21 31.30 -1.18
CA ASN A 111 -12.25 30.43 -0.62
C ASN A 111 -11.77 29.02 -0.25
N LYS A 112 -10.67 28.56 -0.83
CA LYS A 112 -10.23 27.16 -0.73
C LYS A 112 -8.81 27.00 -0.19
N LEU A 113 -8.06 28.08 0.05
CA LEU A 113 -6.74 28.02 0.68
C LEU A 113 -6.78 28.51 2.14
N PRO A 114 -5.77 28.14 2.97
CA PRO A 114 -5.59 28.71 4.30
C PRO A 114 -5.51 30.24 4.26
N VAL A 115 -5.91 30.90 5.33
CA VAL A 115 -5.93 32.38 5.42
C VAL A 115 -4.55 32.99 5.19
N GLU A 116 -3.50 32.26 5.53
CA GLU A 116 -2.11 32.63 5.39
C GLU A 116 -1.68 32.82 3.92
N PHE A 117 -2.37 32.15 2.98
CA PHE A 117 -2.15 32.28 1.53
C PHE A 117 -2.97 33.40 0.87
N ARG A 118 -3.90 34.01 1.61
CA ARG A 118 -4.76 35.08 1.09
C ARG A 118 -4.05 36.42 1.12
N ASN A 119 -4.36 37.26 0.14
CA ASN A 119 -3.71 38.57 -0.05
C ASN A 119 -2.17 38.48 -0.14
N VAL A 120 -1.63 37.35 -0.58
CA VAL A 120 -0.20 37.13 -0.82
C VAL A 120 0.05 37.08 -2.32
N ALA A 121 1.14 37.71 -2.77
CA ALA A 121 1.53 37.68 -4.17
C ALA A 121 1.81 36.24 -4.61
N CYS A 122 1.32 35.89 -5.79
CA CYS A 122 1.35 34.52 -6.29
C CYS A 122 1.58 34.52 -7.79
N TYR A 123 2.44 33.61 -8.26
CA TYR A 123 2.48 33.25 -9.67
C TYR A 123 1.60 32.02 -9.87
N TYR A 124 0.65 32.11 -10.79
CA TYR A 124 -0.16 30.96 -11.18
C TYR A 124 0.20 30.50 -12.57
N GLN A 125 0.03 29.20 -12.80
CA GLN A 125 0.09 28.61 -14.11
C GLN A 125 -1.00 27.55 -14.24
N PHE A 126 -1.82 27.65 -15.28
CA PHE A 126 -2.78 26.62 -15.60
C PHE A 126 -2.08 25.33 -16.05
N SER A 127 -2.53 24.20 -15.51
CA SER A 127 -1.98 22.88 -15.85
C SER A 127 -2.13 22.59 -17.36
N SER A 128 -1.37 21.62 -17.85
CA SER A 128 -1.43 21.23 -19.27
C SER A 128 -2.82 20.82 -19.76
N SER A 129 -3.70 20.30 -18.90
CA SER A 129 -5.08 19.90 -19.28
C SER A 129 -6.09 21.04 -19.21
N ALA A 130 -5.75 22.18 -18.62
CA ALA A 130 -6.66 23.30 -18.49
C ALA A 130 -7.07 23.85 -19.86
N GLY A 131 -8.38 23.99 -20.05
CA GLY A 131 -9.00 24.47 -21.28
C GLY A 131 -8.90 23.50 -22.47
N VAL A 132 -8.34 22.30 -22.31
CA VAL A 132 -8.29 21.31 -23.41
C VAL A 132 -9.68 20.70 -23.61
N CYS A 133 -10.10 20.54 -24.85
CA CYS A 133 -11.38 19.93 -25.20
C CYS A 133 -11.24 18.46 -25.64
N GLU A 134 -12.25 17.67 -25.32
CA GLU A 134 -12.56 16.38 -25.93
C GLU A 134 -12.99 16.57 -27.39
N ALA A 135 -13.09 15.45 -28.13
CA ALA A 135 -13.46 15.46 -29.56
C ALA A 135 -14.85 16.04 -29.83
N ASN A 136 -15.76 15.93 -28.85
CA ASN A 136 -17.13 16.46 -28.93
C ASN A 136 -17.21 17.97 -28.62
N GLY A 137 -16.10 18.62 -28.27
CA GLY A 137 -16.02 20.03 -27.90
C GLY A 137 -16.14 20.32 -26.41
N ASP A 138 -16.54 19.34 -25.59
CA ASP A 138 -16.59 19.50 -24.13
C ASP A 138 -15.19 19.63 -23.53
N LEU A 139 -15.07 20.22 -22.34
CA LEU A 139 -13.79 20.28 -21.64
C LEU A 139 -13.38 18.89 -21.13
N LEU A 140 -12.10 18.54 -21.36
CA LEU A 140 -11.46 17.36 -20.77
C LEU A 140 -11.52 17.39 -19.22
N LYS A 141 -11.42 18.59 -18.63
CA LYS A 141 -11.58 18.83 -17.20
C LYS A 141 -12.45 20.05 -16.99
N ASN A 142 -13.58 19.86 -16.30
CA ASN A 142 -14.59 20.90 -16.06
C ASN A 142 -14.23 21.84 -14.89
N GLY A 143 -13.26 21.47 -14.05
CA GLY A 143 -12.81 22.29 -12.93
C GLY A 143 -11.51 23.06 -13.19
N LEU A 144 -11.18 23.96 -12.27
CA LEU A 144 -9.91 24.66 -12.23
C LEU A 144 -8.77 23.65 -12.04
N CYS A 145 -7.77 23.73 -12.92
CA CYS A 145 -6.55 22.92 -12.85
C CYS A 145 -5.33 23.84 -12.98
N ALA A 146 -4.63 24.11 -11.88
CA ALA A 146 -3.56 25.10 -11.83
C ALA A 146 -2.46 24.75 -10.82
N HIS A 147 -1.27 25.24 -11.08
CA HIS A 147 -0.14 25.27 -10.16
C HIS A 147 -0.02 26.68 -9.59
N LEU A 148 -0.04 26.82 -8.27
CA LEU A 148 0.12 28.11 -7.58
C LEU A 148 1.44 28.16 -6.85
N PHE A 149 2.29 29.10 -7.20
CA PHE A 149 3.60 29.28 -6.61
C PHE A 149 3.56 30.43 -5.60
N PHE A 150 4.04 30.15 -4.41
CA PHE A 150 4.15 31.10 -3.31
C PHE A 150 5.55 31.08 -2.74
N PHE A 151 6.02 32.24 -2.30
CA PHE A 151 7.20 32.36 -1.46
C PHE A 151 6.77 32.34 0.02
N LEU A 152 7.57 31.71 0.87
CA LEU A 152 7.31 31.56 2.30
C LEU A 152 8.17 32.56 3.08
N ASP A 153 7.70 32.99 4.24
CA ASP A 153 8.43 33.87 5.15
C ASP A 153 9.66 33.19 5.79
N ARG A 154 9.70 31.86 5.74
CA ARG A 154 10.80 31.02 6.21
C ARG A 154 10.84 29.69 5.46
N ARG A 155 11.97 28.99 5.56
CA ARG A 155 12.08 27.61 5.07
C ARG A 155 11.23 26.67 5.91
N VAL A 156 10.55 25.74 5.24
CA VAL A 156 9.72 24.72 5.89
C VAL A 156 10.01 23.35 5.27
N PRO A 157 10.29 22.31 6.09
CA PRO A 157 10.46 20.96 5.57
C PRO A 157 9.22 20.48 4.82
N GLY A 158 9.39 19.91 3.64
CA GLY A 158 8.30 19.59 2.72
C GLY A 158 7.28 18.62 3.33
N LYS A 159 7.74 17.66 4.14
CA LYS A 159 6.86 16.73 4.88
C LYS A 159 5.96 17.44 5.90
N MET A 160 6.47 18.50 6.55
CA MET A 160 5.72 19.30 7.53
C MET A 160 4.70 20.20 6.84
N LEU A 161 5.12 20.91 5.78
CA LEU A 161 4.24 21.77 4.99
C LEU A 161 3.11 20.96 4.31
N ALA A 162 3.45 19.79 3.74
CA ALA A 162 2.46 18.89 3.16
C ALA A 162 1.45 18.40 4.21
N ALA A 163 1.90 18.09 5.44
CA ALA A 163 1.00 17.68 6.52
C ALA A 163 0.07 18.82 6.94
N TYR A 164 0.56 20.05 7.04
CA TYR A 164 -0.25 21.23 7.32
C TYR A 164 -1.36 21.45 6.29
N LEU A 165 -1.02 21.43 4.99
CA LEU A 165 -1.99 21.63 3.92
C LEU A 165 -3.02 20.48 3.83
N ARG A 166 -2.58 19.24 4.06
CA ARG A 166 -3.49 18.09 4.18
C ARG A 166 -4.44 18.25 5.36
N GLN A 167 -3.94 18.65 6.53
CA GLN A 167 -4.78 18.87 7.71
C GLN A 167 -5.82 19.96 7.45
N PHE A 168 -5.43 21.05 6.80
CA PHE A 168 -6.36 22.09 6.37
C PHE A 168 -7.44 21.51 5.46
N CYS A 169 -7.08 20.75 4.42
CA CYS A 169 -8.04 20.13 3.51
C CYS A 169 -9.05 19.26 4.25
N LEU A 170 -8.60 18.44 5.21
CA LEU A 170 -9.48 17.60 6.03
C LEU A 170 -10.43 18.44 6.90
N LYS A 171 -9.94 19.53 7.51
CA LYS A 171 -10.73 20.44 8.36
C LYS A 171 -11.75 21.24 7.57
N SER A 172 -11.38 21.75 6.39
CA SER A 172 -12.24 22.58 5.55
C SER A 172 -13.20 21.79 4.66
N GLY A 173 -13.05 20.46 4.61
CA GLY A 173 -13.82 19.62 3.69
C GLY A 173 -13.31 19.70 2.24
N PHE A 174 -12.14 20.27 2.01
CA PHE A 174 -11.53 20.36 0.69
C PHE A 174 -10.79 19.06 0.32
N TYR A 175 -11.54 17.97 0.23
CA TYR A 175 -11.06 16.65 -0.20
C TYR A 175 -12.22 15.86 -0.82
N THR A 176 -11.89 14.77 -1.53
CA THR A 176 -12.86 13.79 -2.01
C THR A 176 -12.47 12.40 -1.52
N ILE A 177 -13.45 11.51 -1.37
CA ILE A 177 -13.22 10.09 -1.16
C ILE A 177 -13.94 9.36 -2.29
N ASP A 178 -13.17 8.62 -3.08
CA ASP A 178 -13.70 7.84 -4.20
C ASP A 178 -12.81 6.61 -4.44
N ASN A 179 -13.31 5.69 -5.23
CA ASN A 179 -12.58 4.54 -5.72
C ASN A 179 -11.65 4.95 -6.86
N ASN A 180 -10.35 4.65 -6.73
CA ASN A 180 -9.43 4.82 -7.84
C ASN A 180 -9.71 3.79 -8.96
N LYS A 181 -8.97 3.85 -10.08
CA LYS A 181 -9.11 2.88 -11.20
C LYS A 181 -8.95 1.41 -10.81
N GLY A 182 -8.34 1.11 -9.66
CA GLY A 182 -8.24 -0.23 -9.10
C GLY A 182 -9.37 -0.57 -8.12
N SER A 183 -10.43 0.24 -8.09
CA SER A 183 -11.56 0.15 -7.17
C SER A 183 -11.15 0.17 -5.69
N VAL A 184 -10.05 0.85 -5.39
CA VAL A 184 -9.59 1.04 -4.03
C VAL A 184 -10.04 2.41 -3.56
N ALA A 185 -10.78 2.45 -2.46
CA ALA A 185 -11.20 3.69 -1.83
C ALA A 185 -9.98 4.51 -1.39
N THR A 186 -9.91 5.73 -1.90
CA THR A 186 -8.81 6.68 -1.69
C THR A 186 -9.35 8.04 -1.30
N LEU A 187 -8.70 8.68 -0.33
CA LEU A 187 -8.96 10.08 0.01
C LEU A 187 -7.95 10.95 -0.75
N SER A 188 -8.47 11.81 -1.62
CA SER A 188 -7.70 12.79 -2.39
C SER A 188 -7.92 14.18 -1.82
N HIS A 189 -6.85 14.91 -1.55
CA HIS A 189 -6.93 16.28 -1.02
C HIS A 189 -7.13 17.26 -2.19
N GLY A 190 -7.80 18.39 -1.93
CA GLY A 190 -7.97 19.45 -2.94
C GLY A 190 -6.67 20.16 -3.32
N ILE A 191 -5.63 20.02 -2.49
CA ILE A 191 -4.25 20.41 -2.76
C ILE A 191 -3.42 19.11 -2.80
N ASP A 192 -2.87 18.73 -3.95
CA ASP A 192 -2.06 17.51 -4.04
C ASP A 192 -0.76 17.69 -3.24
N PRO A 193 -0.51 16.86 -2.20
CA PRO A 193 0.71 16.96 -1.40
C PRO A 193 1.95 16.40 -2.11
N ALA A 194 1.82 15.67 -3.22
CA ALA A 194 2.96 14.98 -3.83
C ALA A 194 4.12 15.90 -4.24
N PRO A 195 3.89 17.08 -4.87
CA PRO A 195 4.96 18.04 -5.20
C PRO A 195 5.63 18.67 -3.97
N ILE A 196 4.98 18.59 -2.81
CA ILE A 196 5.45 19.20 -1.56
C ILE A 196 6.17 18.18 -0.67
N ARG A 197 5.76 16.92 -0.71
CA ARG A 197 6.29 15.87 0.19
C ARG A 197 7.68 15.37 -0.20
N SER A 198 8.02 15.41 -1.49
CA SER A 198 9.29 14.92 -2.01
C SER A 198 10.06 16.05 -2.67
N ALA A 199 11.30 16.27 -2.23
CA ALA A 199 12.17 17.30 -2.78
C ALA A 199 12.50 17.05 -4.25
N VAL A 200 12.49 15.78 -4.66
CA VAL A 200 12.81 15.39 -6.03
C VAL A 200 11.60 15.31 -6.93
N GLN A 201 10.37 15.49 -6.46
CA GLN A 201 9.19 15.43 -7.34
C GLN A 201 9.26 16.52 -8.42
N LEU A 202 8.98 16.15 -9.68
CA LEU A 202 9.00 17.10 -10.80
C LEU A 202 7.80 18.05 -10.74
N HIS A 203 8.10 19.34 -10.81
CA HIS A 203 7.14 20.40 -11.11
C HIS A 203 7.18 20.66 -12.62
N TYR A 204 6.13 20.26 -13.32
CA TYR A 204 6.02 20.47 -14.76
C TYR A 204 5.52 21.88 -15.05
N VAL A 205 6.40 22.73 -15.59
CA VAL A 205 6.10 24.15 -15.82
C VAL A 205 6.08 24.56 -17.29
N ALA A 206 6.32 23.62 -18.21
CA ALA A 206 6.28 23.87 -19.64
C ALA A 206 4.85 23.80 -20.19
N ASN A 207 4.46 24.80 -20.99
CA ASN A 207 3.16 24.84 -21.66
C ASN A 207 2.91 23.58 -22.53
N PRO A 208 1.65 23.09 -22.61
CA PRO A 208 1.31 21.90 -23.39
C PRO A 208 1.54 22.11 -24.88
N ILE A 209 1.73 21.01 -25.60
CA ILE A 209 1.74 21.01 -27.06
C ILE A 209 0.34 20.64 -27.54
N ILE A 210 -0.34 21.58 -28.19
CA ILE A 210 -1.61 21.32 -28.88
C ILE A 210 -1.27 20.95 -30.32
N GLY A 211 -1.35 19.65 -30.62
CA GLY A 211 -1.08 19.07 -31.92
C GLY A 211 -2.30 19.11 -32.85
N LYS A 212 -2.16 18.49 -34.03
CA LYS A 212 -3.18 18.47 -35.09
C LYS A 212 -4.55 18.05 -34.53
N GLY A 213 -5.57 18.86 -34.79
CA GLY A 213 -6.96 18.62 -34.37
C GLY A 213 -7.25 18.85 -32.89
N GLY A 214 -6.23 18.93 -32.03
CA GLY A 214 -6.45 19.25 -30.62
C GLY A 214 -6.98 20.67 -30.47
N VAL A 215 -7.98 20.86 -29.61
CA VAL A 215 -8.57 22.17 -29.32
C VAL A 215 -8.26 22.53 -27.87
N CYS A 216 -7.88 23.80 -27.67
CA CYS A 216 -7.75 24.36 -26.35
C CYS A 216 -8.32 25.77 -26.31
N LEU A 217 -9.28 26.00 -25.40
CA LEU A 217 -9.95 27.28 -25.19
C LEU A 217 -9.09 28.29 -24.42
N LEU A 218 -7.99 27.82 -23.83
CA LEU A 218 -7.03 28.66 -23.11
C LEU A 218 -5.85 29.01 -24.03
N ALA A 219 -5.78 30.27 -24.46
CA ALA A 219 -4.70 30.75 -25.30
C ALA A 219 -3.36 30.73 -24.55
N GLY A 220 -2.26 30.51 -25.29
CA GLY A 220 -0.93 30.32 -24.69
C GLY A 220 -0.47 31.49 -23.81
N LYS A 221 -0.81 32.73 -24.18
CA LYS A 221 -0.48 33.95 -23.42
C LYS A 221 -1.24 34.09 -22.10
N ASP A 222 -2.37 33.39 -21.96
CA ASP A 222 -3.26 33.48 -20.79
C ASP A 222 -3.04 32.28 -19.85
N ARG A 223 -2.05 31.41 -20.14
CA ARG A 223 -1.77 30.18 -19.39
C ARG A 223 -1.10 30.39 -18.06
N ASP A 224 -0.51 31.56 -17.84
CA ASP A 224 0.13 31.92 -16.59
C ASP A 224 -0.07 33.40 -16.30
N GLY A 225 0.25 33.80 -15.08
CA GLY A 225 0.13 35.18 -14.67
C GLY A 225 0.59 35.41 -13.25
N PHE A 226 0.61 36.68 -12.86
CA PHE A 226 1.01 37.13 -11.54
C PHE A 226 -0.14 37.86 -10.87
N ILE A 227 -0.55 37.36 -9.69
CA ILE A 227 -1.52 38.02 -8.82
C ILE A 227 -0.74 38.84 -7.81
N ASN A 228 -1.02 40.14 -7.75
CA ASN A 228 -0.46 41.00 -6.72
C ASN A 228 -1.16 40.73 -5.39
N GLY A 229 -0.37 40.65 -4.32
CA GLY A 229 -0.87 40.60 -2.95
C GLY A 229 -0.44 41.84 -2.17
N VAL A 230 -0.97 41.96 -0.95
CA VAL A 230 -0.53 42.95 0.04
C VAL A 230 0.85 42.58 0.61
N ARG A 231 1.22 41.30 0.54
CA ARG A 231 2.50 40.76 1.01
C ARG A 231 3.13 39.91 -0.10
N ASP A 232 4.45 39.87 -0.14
CA ASP A 232 5.19 39.01 -1.09
C ASP A 232 5.43 37.58 -0.56
N THR A 233 5.22 37.34 0.74
CA THR A 233 5.44 36.04 1.39
C THR A 233 4.24 35.55 2.20
N VAL A 234 4.03 34.23 2.18
CA VAL A 234 3.09 33.51 3.06
C VAL A 234 3.68 33.46 4.45
N GLN A 235 2.91 33.90 5.45
CA GLN A 235 3.30 33.82 6.86
C GLN A 235 2.96 32.44 7.40
N VAL A 236 3.91 31.51 7.41
CA VAL A 236 3.64 30.12 7.78
C VAL A 236 3.44 30.01 9.30
N PRO A 237 2.28 29.50 9.77
CA PRO A 237 2.02 29.41 11.21
C PRO A 237 2.99 28.45 11.88
N GLU A 238 3.06 28.48 13.21
CA GLU A 238 3.80 27.49 13.96
C GLU A 238 3.21 26.09 13.72
N LEU A 239 4.05 25.17 13.23
CA LEU A 239 3.62 23.81 12.91
C LEU A 239 3.93 22.88 14.07
N ALA A 240 2.88 22.26 14.64
CA ALA A 240 3.05 21.27 15.69
C ALA A 240 3.95 20.12 15.23
N SER A 241 4.90 19.70 16.06
CA SER A 241 5.85 18.61 15.73
C SER A 241 5.16 17.29 15.40
N ASN A 242 3.95 17.06 15.93
CA ASN A 242 3.13 15.88 15.68
C ASN A 242 2.10 16.04 14.54
N ILE A 243 2.16 17.13 13.75
CA ILE A 243 1.15 17.43 12.72
C ILE A 243 1.01 16.29 11.69
N LYS A 244 2.11 15.62 11.34
CA LYS A 244 2.07 14.49 10.42
C LYS A 244 1.26 13.33 11.01
N ALA A 245 1.55 12.93 12.24
CA ALA A 245 0.87 11.82 12.89
C ALA A 245 -0.62 12.09 13.09
N THR A 246 -0.98 13.30 13.55
CA THR A 246 -2.38 13.70 13.75
C THR A 246 -3.16 13.77 12.43
N THR A 247 -2.53 14.24 11.35
CA THR A 247 -3.14 14.30 10.01
C THR A 247 -3.34 12.90 9.42
N ASP A 248 -2.34 12.02 9.54
CA ASP A 248 -2.44 10.64 9.06
C ASP A 248 -3.55 9.87 9.81
N LEU A 249 -3.68 10.09 11.13
CA LEU A 249 -4.75 9.50 11.94
C LEU A 249 -6.14 9.99 11.50
N GLU A 250 -6.30 11.30 11.31
CA GLU A 250 -7.59 11.88 10.89
C GLU A 250 -8.00 11.43 9.48
N GLN A 251 -7.05 11.36 8.54
CA GLN A 251 -7.30 10.82 7.20
C GLN A 251 -7.79 9.36 7.29
N ASN A 252 -7.09 8.53 8.07
CA ASN A 252 -7.47 7.14 8.25
C ASN A 252 -8.86 6.99 8.89
N ARG A 253 -9.18 7.83 9.88
CA ARG A 253 -10.50 7.87 10.52
C ARG A 253 -11.60 8.17 9.49
N ARG A 254 -11.44 9.19 8.64
CA ARG A 254 -12.42 9.56 7.61
C ARG A 254 -12.57 8.49 6.54
N LEU A 255 -11.46 7.97 6.03
CA LEU A 255 -11.49 6.91 5.03
C LEU A 255 -12.16 5.65 5.59
N THR A 256 -11.91 5.31 6.85
CA THR A 256 -12.55 4.19 7.54
C THR A 256 -14.06 4.39 7.68
N ALA A 257 -14.49 5.55 8.19
CA ALA A 257 -15.91 5.87 8.33
C ALA A 257 -16.64 5.84 6.98
N TRP A 258 -16.02 6.34 5.92
CA TRP A 258 -16.56 6.28 4.56
C TRP A 258 -16.67 4.83 4.06
N LYS A 259 -15.63 4.01 4.26
CA LYS A 259 -15.66 2.59 3.87
C LYS A 259 -16.81 1.85 4.58
N GLU A 260 -16.98 2.08 5.87
CA GLU A 260 -18.08 1.50 6.66
C GLU A 260 -19.45 1.93 6.13
N SER A 261 -19.65 3.20 5.81
CA SER A 261 -20.92 3.69 5.26
C SER A 261 -21.21 3.20 3.84
N HIS A 262 -20.18 2.76 3.10
CA HIS A 262 -20.29 2.21 1.74
C HIS A 262 -20.24 0.68 1.72
N GLY A 263 -20.55 0.03 2.85
CA GLY A 263 -20.74 -1.42 2.92
C GLY A 263 -19.45 -2.23 2.94
N TYR A 264 -18.28 -1.61 3.14
CA TYR A 264 -17.06 -2.36 3.36
C TYR A 264 -17.13 -3.07 4.72
N LYS A 265 -16.73 -4.34 4.74
CA LYS A 265 -16.66 -5.18 5.93
C LYS A 265 -15.22 -5.27 6.42
N LYS A 266 -15.05 -5.20 7.73
CA LYS A 266 -13.77 -5.44 8.38
C LYS A 266 -13.38 -6.91 8.21
N ALA A 267 -12.16 -7.16 7.76
CA ALA A 267 -11.58 -8.48 7.59
C ALA A 267 -10.20 -8.51 8.25
N MET A 268 -9.74 -9.72 8.58
CA MET A 268 -8.45 -9.95 9.24
C MET A 268 -7.68 -10.99 8.44
N SER A 269 -6.43 -10.67 8.10
CA SER A 269 -5.47 -11.63 7.54
C SER A 269 -4.45 -11.95 8.62
N GLN A 270 -4.27 -13.24 8.91
CA GLN A 270 -3.22 -13.73 9.80
C GLN A 270 -2.27 -14.61 8.99
N VAL A 271 -0.97 -14.33 9.09
CA VAL A 271 0.07 -15.19 8.52
C VAL A 271 1.18 -15.44 9.53
N HIS A 272 1.81 -16.60 9.43
CA HIS A 272 3.00 -16.90 10.22
C HIS A 272 4.25 -16.47 9.44
N THR A 273 5.04 -15.62 10.07
CA THR A 273 6.35 -15.16 9.60
C THR A 273 7.44 -15.80 10.45
N ALA A 274 8.70 -15.66 10.04
CA ALA A 274 9.85 -16.08 10.85
C ALA A 274 9.86 -15.45 12.27
N ASN A 275 9.20 -14.29 12.44
CA ASN A 275 9.14 -13.54 13.69
C ASN A 275 7.82 -13.73 14.47
N GLY A 276 6.99 -14.72 14.11
CA GLY A 276 5.70 -15.00 14.76
C GLY A 276 4.49 -14.70 13.87
N VAL A 277 3.32 -14.51 14.49
CA VAL A 277 2.05 -14.26 13.78
C VAL A 277 1.89 -12.78 13.44
N ALA A 278 1.84 -12.45 12.15
CA ALA A 278 1.45 -11.15 11.67
C ALA A 278 -0.08 -11.12 11.43
N SER A 279 -0.80 -10.31 12.22
CA SER A 279 -2.23 -10.04 11.99
C SER A 279 -2.41 -8.65 11.39
N THR A 280 -3.14 -8.57 10.29
CA THR A 280 -3.50 -7.29 9.65
C THR A 280 -5.00 -7.19 9.47
N THR A 281 -5.58 -6.11 10.01
CA THR A 281 -6.98 -5.75 9.81
C THR A 281 -7.10 -4.84 8.58
N TYR A 282 -8.08 -5.11 7.72
CA TYR A 282 -8.37 -4.31 6.54
C TYR A 282 -9.89 -4.25 6.26
N TYR A 283 -10.30 -3.44 5.29
CA TYR A 283 -11.69 -3.27 4.89
C TYR A 283 -11.89 -3.83 3.48
N LYS A 284 -12.78 -4.82 3.35
CA LYS A 284 -13.15 -5.50 2.10
C LYS A 284 -14.55 -5.03 1.66
N PRO A 285 -14.76 -4.52 0.44
CA PRO A 285 -16.08 -4.19 -0.08
C PRO A 285 -16.99 -5.43 -0.12
N SER A 286 -18.30 -5.18 0.00
CA SER A 286 -19.33 -6.21 0.15
C SER A 286 -19.64 -7.02 -1.11
N GLN A 287 -19.32 -6.50 -2.31
CA GLN A 287 -19.48 -7.22 -3.57
C GLN A 287 -18.16 -7.90 -3.98
N GLU A 288 -18.18 -9.23 -4.08
CA GLU A 288 -17.10 -10.00 -4.69
C GLU A 288 -16.97 -9.62 -6.17
N GLY A 289 -15.73 -9.35 -6.63
CA GLY A 289 -15.43 -9.05 -8.03
C GLY A 289 -15.28 -7.57 -8.41
N VAL A 290 -15.51 -6.62 -7.49
CA VAL A 290 -15.43 -5.17 -7.82
C VAL A 290 -14.04 -4.58 -7.59
N ILE A 291 -13.16 -5.24 -6.83
CA ILE A 291 -11.83 -4.71 -6.50
C ILE A 291 -10.84 -5.10 -7.59
N GLY A 292 -9.77 -4.32 -7.80
CA GLY A 292 -8.56 -4.75 -8.50
C GLY A 292 -7.80 -5.90 -7.80
N THR A 293 -8.54 -6.91 -7.35
CA THR A 293 -8.17 -8.23 -6.87
C THR A 293 -8.04 -9.19 -8.05
N GLY A 294 -7.20 -10.20 -7.94
CA GLY A 294 -6.93 -11.12 -9.05
C GLY A 294 -6.06 -10.51 -10.15
N ARG A 295 -5.23 -9.51 -9.82
CA ARG A 295 -4.23 -9.01 -10.78
C ARG A 295 -3.24 -10.11 -11.10
N VAL A 296 -2.90 -10.23 -12.38
CA VAL A 296 -1.87 -11.15 -12.83
C VAL A 296 -0.51 -10.49 -12.63
N MET A 297 0.35 -11.15 -11.85
CA MET A 297 1.74 -10.76 -11.70
C MET A 297 2.52 -11.24 -12.92
N THR A 298 3.18 -10.32 -13.61
CA THR A 298 4.02 -10.62 -14.79
C THR A 298 5.50 -10.69 -14.45
N GLY A 299 5.89 -10.19 -13.28
CA GLY A 299 7.26 -10.29 -12.79
C GLY A 299 7.44 -9.70 -11.39
N VAL A 300 8.66 -9.84 -10.87
CA VAL A 300 9.08 -9.24 -9.60
C VAL A 300 10.45 -8.62 -9.72
N LYS A 301 10.73 -7.66 -8.84
CA LYS A 301 12.08 -7.14 -8.61
C LYS A 301 12.38 -7.20 -7.12
N ILE A 302 13.31 -8.08 -6.75
CA ILE A 302 13.82 -8.17 -5.38
C ILE A 302 14.90 -7.10 -5.22
N SER A 303 14.71 -6.21 -4.25
CA SER A 303 15.72 -5.20 -3.93
C SER A 303 16.64 -5.76 -2.86
N THR A 304 17.91 -5.97 -3.18
CA THR A 304 18.96 -6.47 -2.25
C THR A 304 19.64 -5.35 -1.44
N TRP A 305 19.01 -4.18 -1.32
CA TRP A 305 19.62 -3.04 -0.64
C TRP A 305 19.75 -3.30 0.87
N LYS A 306 20.85 -2.78 1.45
CA LYS A 306 21.34 -2.93 2.84
C LYS A 306 20.41 -2.35 3.93
N THR A 307 19.11 -2.60 3.87
CA THR A 307 18.19 -2.39 4.99
C THR A 307 17.62 -3.74 5.43
N PRO A 308 17.19 -3.90 6.70
CA PRO A 308 16.77 -5.20 7.23
C PRO A 308 15.47 -5.78 6.62
N ASP A 309 14.83 -5.03 5.72
CA ASP A 309 13.55 -5.39 5.13
C ASP A 309 13.75 -5.75 3.66
N ASP A 310 13.93 -7.04 3.34
CA ASP A 310 13.90 -7.50 1.95
C ASP A 310 12.56 -7.06 1.32
N VAL A 311 12.64 -6.29 0.22
CA VAL A 311 11.48 -5.74 -0.49
C VAL A 311 11.30 -6.45 -1.82
N CYS A 312 10.10 -7.00 -2.05
CA CYS A 312 9.70 -7.60 -3.32
C CYS A 312 8.78 -6.60 -4.05
N THR A 313 9.30 -5.94 -5.08
CA THR A 313 8.51 -5.04 -5.93
C THR A 313 7.74 -5.88 -6.96
N LEU A 314 6.43 -5.69 -7.05
CA LEU A 314 5.54 -6.44 -7.94
C LEU A 314 5.40 -5.73 -9.29
N VAL A 315 5.41 -6.49 -10.38
CA VAL A 315 5.08 -6.02 -11.74
C VAL A 315 3.80 -6.72 -12.19
N LEU A 316 2.78 -5.96 -12.56
CA LEU A 316 1.43 -6.47 -12.84
C LEU A 316 1.00 -6.12 -14.27
N GLU A 317 0.22 -7.01 -14.91
CA GLU A 317 -0.14 -6.93 -16.35
C GLU A 317 -0.87 -5.64 -16.76
N GLN A 318 -1.65 -5.04 -15.86
CA GLN A 318 -2.46 -3.83 -16.11
C GLN A 318 -1.99 -2.61 -15.30
N GLU A 319 -0.71 -2.57 -14.92
CA GLU A 319 -0.16 -1.48 -14.13
C GLU A 319 0.31 -0.32 -15.00
N ASN A 320 -0.35 0.84 -14.89
CA ASN A 320 0.09 2.08 -15.56
C ASN A 320 1.46 2.59 -15.08
N SER A 321 1.97 2.09 -13.96
CA SER A 321 3.25 2.48 -13.36
C SER A 321 3.92 1.25 -12.76
N PRO A 322 4.65 0.46 -13.56
CA PRO A 322 5.29 -0.78 -13.12
C PRO A 322 6.09 -0.60 -11.83
N GLY A 323 5.87 -1.48 -10.85
CA GLY A 323 6.60 -1.45 -9.59
C GLY A 323 6.11 -0.39 -8.60
N SER A 324 4.88 0.09 -8.75
CA SER A 324 4.26 0.95 -7.74
C SER A 324 3.87 0.16 -6.48
N TRP A 325 3.68 -1.17 -6.63
CA TRP A 325 3.37 -2.09 -5.55
C TRP A 325 4.58 -2.89 -5.09
N TYR A 326 4.64 -3.15 -3.79
CA TYR A 326 5.69 -3.96 -3.17
C TYR A 326 5.20 -4.71 -1.94
N VAL A 327 5.92 -5.75 -1.57
CA VAL A 327 5.71 -6.57 -0.38
C VAL A 327 6.97 -6.49 0.48
N LEU A 328 6.80 -6.41 1.79
CA LEU A 328 7.91 -6.42 2.74
C LEU A 328 8.00 -7.78 3.40
N LYS A 329 9.20 -8.33 3.57
CA LYS A 329 9.41 -9.63 4.24
C LYS A 329 8.82 -9.71 5.65
N VAL A 330 8.82 -8.61 6.39
CA VAL A 330 8.24 -8.52 7.74
C VAL A 330 6.71 -8.53 7.76
N THR A 331 6.06 -8.20 6.63
CA THR A 331 4.59 -8.23 6.48
C THR A 331 4.25 -8.81 5.10
N PRO A 332 4.60 -10.08 4.84
CA PRO A 332 4.72 -10.60 3.49
C PRO A 332 3.36 -10.97 2.87
N ASN A 333 2.29 -10.89 3.65
CA ASN A 333 0.91 -11.07 3.22
C ASN A 333 0.23 -9.77 2.79
N ILE A 334 0.94 -8.64 2.75
CA ILE A 334 0.37 -7.32 2.42
C ILE A 334 1.10 -6.73 1.22
N ALA A 335 0.35 -6.46 0.16
CA ALA A 335 0.77 -5.60 -0.94
C ALA A 335 0.64 -4.14 -0.50
N ARG A 336 1.69 -3.35 -0.73
CA ARG A 336 1.80 -1.93 -0.35
C ARG A 336 2.07 -1.10 -1.59
N ARG A 337 1.50 0.10 -1.65
CA ARG A 337 1.82 1.10 -2.66
C ARG A 337 2.53 2.28 -2.00
N ARG A 338 3.42 2.97 -2.73
CA ARG A 338 4.25 4.08 -2.20
C ARG A 338 3.45 5.25 -1.59
N ASP A 339 2.18 5.38 -1.94
CA ASP A 339 1.27 6.38 -1.40
C ASP A 339 0.56 5.95 -0.11
N GLY A 340 0.89 4.77 0.43
CA GLY A 340 0.40 4.27 1.72
C GLY A 340 -0.80 3.34 1.63
N ILE A 341 -1.29 3.04 0.43
CA ILE A 341 -2.36 2.04 0.25
C ILE A 341 -1.82 0.65 0.56
N THR A 342 -2.60 -0.14 1.30
CA THR A 342 -2.31 -1.55 1.59
C THR A 342 -3.50 -2.43 1.23
N ILE A 343 -3.23 -3.62 0.69
CA ILE A 343 -4.22 -4.63 0.32
C ILE A 343 -3.65 -6.00 0.69
N PRO A 344 -4.44 -6.96 1.21
CA PRO A 344 -3.98 -8.33 1.36
C PRO A 344 -3.45 -8.87 0.03
N LEU A 345 -2.24 -9.42 0.06
CA LEU A 345 -1.54 -9.86 -1.14
C LEU A 345 -2.34 -10.94 -1.88
N LYS A 346 -2.97 -11.88 -1.17
CA LYS A 346 -3.79 -12.96 -1.74
C LYS A 346 -4.98 -12.42 -2.54
N GLU A 347 -5.67 -11.42 -1.99
CA GLU A 347 -6.77 -10.78 -2.69
C GLU A 347 -6.23 -9.96 -3.87
N PHE A 348 -5.16 -9.20 -3.66
CA PHE A 348 -4.57 -8.33 -4.67
C PHE A 348 -4.09 -9.09 -5.92
N SER A 349 -3.31 -10.16 -5.72
CA SER A 349 -2.77 -11.01 -6.78
C SER A 349 -2.44 -12.38 -6.22
N GLU A 350 -3.22 -13.40 -6.59
CA GLU A 350 -2.98 -14.79 -6.17
C GLU A 350 -1.60 -15.28 -6.65
N SER A 351 -1.22 -14.97 -7.89
CA SER A 351 0.12 -15.29 -8.42
C SER A 351 1.26 -14.63 -7.63
N ALA A 352 1.07 -13.39 -7.15
CA ALA A 352 2.08 -12.74 -6.32
C ALA A 352 2.13 -13.34 -4.91
N TYR A 353 0.97 -13.72 -4.39
CA TYR A 353 0.85 -14.39 -3.10
C TYR A 353 1.57 -15.73 -3.10
N ASP A 354 1.29 -16.57 -4.09
CA ASP A 354 1.94 -17.86 -4.27
C ASP A 354 3.45 -17.69 -4.47
N TYR A 355 3.90 -16.71 -5.26
CA TYR A 355 5.32 -16.43 -5.41
C TYR A 355 6.01 -16.05 -4.08
N VAL A 356 5.41 -15.16 -3.28
CA VAL A 356 6.01 -14.76 -1.99
C VAL A 356 5.99 -15.92 -0.97
N ARG A 357 4.97 -16.78 -1.03
CA ARG A 357 4.84 -17.97 -0.16
C ARG A 357 5.79 -19.09 -0.57
N ASP A 358 5.80 -19.45 -1.85
CA ASP A 358 6.39 -20.70 -2.33
C ASP A 358 7.82 -20.49 -2.83
N GLU A 359 8.07 -19.40 -3.58
CA GLU A 359 9.39 -19.10 -4.16
C GLU A 359 10.27 -18.31 -3.18
N LEU A 360 9.73 -17.26 -2.57
CA LEU A 360 10.50 -16.47 -1.59
C LEU A 360 10.49 -17.07 -0.19
N GLN A 361 9.50 -17.90 0.13
CA GLN A 361 9.34 -18.53 1.44
C GLN A 361 9.32 -17.53 2.60
N TRP A 362 8.76 -16.34 2.37
CA TRP A 362 8.71 -15.29 3.40
C TRP A 362 7.65 -15.55 4.47
N PHE A 363 6.66 -16.39 4.15
CA PHE A 363 5.66 -16.88 5.08
C PHE A 363 5.13 -18.24 4.62
N PHE A 364 4.43 -18.92 5.51
CA PHE A 364 3.70 -20.15 5.19
C PHE A 364 2.24 -19.99 5.62
N GLU A 365 1.32 -20.55 4.84
CA GLU A 365 -0.06 -20.77 5.30
C GLU A 365 -0.12 -22.10 6.01
N TYR A 366 -0.64 -22.11 7.24
CA TYR A 366 -1.12 -23.35 7.82
C TYR A 366 -2.53 -23.58 7.29
N PRO A 367 -2.80 -24.67 6.56
CA PRO A 367 -4.15 -25.04 6.24
C PRO A 367 -4.90 -25.26 7.56
N TYR A 368 -5.80 -24.33 7.88
CA TYR A 368 -6.72 -24.47 8.98
C TYR A 368 -8.11 -24.70 8.39
N ARG A 369 -8.86 -25.63 8.97
CA ARG A 369 -10.25 -25.84 8.59
C ARG A 369 -11.09 -25.71 9.86
N SER A 370 -12.01 -24.75 9.84
CA SER A 370 -13.00 -24.62 10.90
C SER A 370 -14.12 -25.63 10.62
N CYS A 371 -14.38 -26.50 11.58
CA CYS A 371 -15.45 -27.49 11.50
C CYS A 371 -16.56 -27.11 12.47
N SER A 372 -17.79 -27.05 11.96
CA SER A 372 -18.97 -27.06 12.83
C SER A 372 -19.14 -28.46 13.43
N LEU A 373 -19.58 -28.51 14.68
CA LEU A 373 -20.00 -29.77 15.28
C LEU A 373 -21.20 -30.33 14.51
N LEU A 374 -21.26 -31.66 14.38
CA LEU A 374 -22.44 -32.36 13.92
C LEU A 374 -23.63 -32.08 14.86
N PRO A 375 -24.88 -32.30 14.42
CA PRO A 375 -26.07 -32.06 15.27
C PRO A 375 -26.06 -32.78 16.63
N ASN A 376 -25.26 -33.86 16.75
CA ASN A 376 -25.05 -34.60 18.00
C ASN A 376 -23.94 -34.02 18.90
N GLY A 377 -23.41 -32.83 18.59
CA GLY A 377 -22.35 -32.16 19.35
C GLY A 377 -20.94 -32.72 19.14
N LYS A 378 -20.75 -33.67 18.21
CA LYS A 378 -19.44 -34.28 17.95
C LYS A 378 -18.75 -33.69 16.73
N LEU A 379 -17.43 -33.82 16.66
CA LEU A 379 -16.67 -33.52 15.45
C LEU A 379 -17.01 -34.48 14.29
N PRO A 380 -16.99 -34.01 13.03
CA PRO A 380 -17.02 -34.89 11.85
C PRO A 380 -15.75 -35.75 11.75
N GLU A 381 -15.75 -36.75 10.87
CA GLU A 381 -14.61 -37.65 10.65
C GLU A 381 -13.35 -36.91 10.19
N ILE A 382 -12.20 -37.27 10.75
CA ILE A 382 -10.91 -36.56 10.56
C ILE A 382 -10.21 -36.96 9.24
N ASP A 383 -10.64 -38.02 8.57
CA ASP A 383 -9.98 -38.61 7.39
C ASP A 383 -9.69 -37.60 6.26
N SER A 384 -10.60 -36.67 5.98
CA SER A 384 -10.40 -35.66 4.92
C SER A 384 -9.43 -34.52 5.28
N PHE A 385 -9.04 -34.40 6.55
CA PHE A 385 -8.24 -33.28 7.06
C PHE A 385 -6.76 -33.65 7.24
N ALA A 386 -6.47 -34.92 7.53
CA ALA A 386 -5.14 -35.40 7.86
C ALA A 386 -4.22 -35.67 6.64
N THR A 387 -4.62 -35.24 5.44
CA THR A 387 -3.81 -35.34 4.21
C THR A 387 -2.82 -34.19 4.06
N ALA A 388 -3.01 -33.08 4.78
CA ALA A 388 -2.05 -31.99 4.84
C ALA A 388 -0.82 -32.39 5.68
N ARG A 389 0.37 -31.89 5.30
CA ARG A 389 1.63 -32.15 6.03
C ARG A 389 1.57 -31.72 7.51
N HIS A 390 0.79 -30.69 7.82
CA HIS A 390 0.50 -30.22 9.18
C HIS A 390 -0.98 -29.82 9.26
N SER A 391 -1.66 -30.14 10.36
CA SER A 391 -3.08 -29.82 10.58
C SER A 391 -3.31 -29.36 12.02
N LEU A 392 -4.13 -28.31 12.21
CA LEU A 392 -4.56 -27.84 13.53
C LEU A 392 -6.08 -28.00 13.66
N ILE A 393 -6.52 -28.73 14.68
CA ILE A 393 -7.94 -28.97 14.97
C ILE A 393 -8.34 -28.16 16.20
N LEU A 394 -9.20 -27.15 16.01
CA LEU A 394 -9.77 -26.36 17.09
C LEU A 394 -11.20 -26.82 17.37
N ALA A 395 -11.46 -27.37 18.55
CA ALA A 395 -12.81 -27.78 18.95
C ALA A 395 -13.06 -27.64 20.46
N PRO A 396 -14.31 -27.36 20.90
CA PRO A 396 -14.66 -27.24 22.31
C PRO A 396 -14.32 -28.50 23.13
N THR A 397 -14.17 -28.34 24.44
CA THR A 397 -14.11 -29.49 25.37
C THR A 397 -15.40 -30.31 25.26
N GLY A 398 -15.31 -31.64 25.29
CA GLY A 398 -16.47 -32.54 25.16
C GLY A 398 -16.94 -32.81 23.72
N SER A 399 -16.32 -32.21 22.69
CA SER A 399 -16.69 -32.41 21.27
C SER A 399 -16.31 -33.79 20.68
N GLY A 400 -15.80 -34.72 21.51
CA GLY A 400 -15.37 -36.04 21.05
C GLY A 400 -14.05 -36.05 20.27
N LYS A 401 -13.18 -35.03 20.42
CA LYS A 401 -11.85 -34.95 19.79
C LYS A 401 -11.06 -36.25 19.92
N THR A 402 -10.89 -36.73 21.14
CA THR A 402 -10.11 -37.92 21.47
C THR A 402 -10.71 -39.17 20.81
N TYR A 403 -12.04 -39.30 20.80
CA TYR A 403 -12.71 -40.41 20.15
C TYR A 403 -12.44 -40.45 18.63
N GLN A 404 -12.62 -39.33 17.94
CA GLN A 404 -12.38 -39.24 16.49
C GLN A 404 -10.89 -39.43 16.15
N MET A 405 -9.99 -38.88 16.97
CA MET A 405 -8.56 -39.04 16.77
C MET A 405 -8.14 -40.51 16.98
N THR A 406 -8.67 -41.19 17.99
CA THR A 406 -8.42 -42.61 18.24
C THR A 406 -8.84 -43.49 17.07
N ALA A 407 -10.05 -43.26 16.53
CA ALA A 407 -10.53 -43.99 15.35
C ALA A 407 -9.61 -43.78 14.13
N TRP A 408 -9.22 -42.52 13.89
CA TRP A 408 -8.31 -42.17 12.81
C TRP A 408 -6.92 -42.82 12.96
N MET A 409 -6.33 -42.73 14.15
CA MET A 409 -5.01 -43.32 14.41
C MET A 409 -5.04 -44.84 14.29
N ALA A 410 -6.11 -45.50 14.73
CA ALA A 410 -6.28 -46.94 14.59
C ALA A 410 -6.24 -47.34 13.10
N ALA A 411 -6.99 -46.64 12.25
CA ALA A 411 -6.97 -46.86 10.80
C ALA A 411 -5.57 -46.63 10.21
N LYS A 412 -4.87 -45.58 10.66
CA LYS A 412 -3.55 -45.18 10.14
C LYS A 412 -2.40 -46.08 10.60
N SER A 413 -2.46 -46.58 11.82
CA SER A 413 -1.37 -47.28 12.50
C SER A 413 -0.93 -48.58 11.83
N SER A 414 -1.75 -49.13 10.93
CA SER A 414 -1.43 -50.30 10.09
C SER A 414 -0.36 -50.00 9.04
N SER A 415 -0.19 -48.73 8.66
CA SER A 415 0.64 -48.31 7.52
C SER A 415 1.69 -47.26 7.89
N THR A 416 1.61 -46.67 9.07
CA THR A 416 2.52 -45.62 9.53
C THR A 416 2.68 -45.68 11.04
N PHE A 417 3.84 -45.31 11.54
CA PHE A 417 4.07 -45.14 12.97
C PHE A 417 3.47 -43.80 13.44
N VAL A 418 2.62 -43.84 14.47
CA VAL A 418 1.94 -42.68 15.02
C VAL A 418 2.45 -42.43 16.44
N ILE A 419 2.91 -41.22 16.71
CA ILE A 419 3.26 -40.76 18.06
C ILE A 419 2.14 -39.87 18.55
N TYR A 420 1.47 -40.26 19.63
CA TYR A 420 0.38 -39.48 20.23
C TYR A 420 0.80 -38.95 21.59
N VAL A 421 0.86 -37.61 21.68
CA VAL A 421 1.51 -36.86 22.75
C VAL A 421 0.47 -36.07 23.53
N ALA A 422 0.60 -36.05 24.86
CA ALA A 422 -0.10 -35.09 25.70
C ALA A 422 0.83 -34.44 26.73
N GLN A 423 0.36 -33.37 27.36
CA GLN A 423 1.19 -32.56 28.27
C GLN A 423 1.44 -33.21 29.63
N THR A 424 0.54 -34.08 30.09
CA THR A 424 0.59 -34.61 31.46
C THR A 424 0.39 -36.12 31.46
N ILE A 425 0.99 -36.79 32.46
CA ILE A 425 0.85 -38.24 32.67
C ILE A 425 -0.64 -38.65 32.81
N PRO A 426 -1.50 -37.93 33.56
CA PRO A 426 -2.93 -38.24 33.61
C PRO A 426 -3.63 -38.23 32.25
N LEU A 427 -3.28 -37.27 31.37
CA LEU A 427 -3.86 -37.22 30.01
C LEU A 427 -3.38 -38.39 29.16
N VAL A 428 -2.10 -38.76 29.24
CA VAL A 428 -1.57 -39.94 28.53
C VAL A 428 -2.26 -41.22 29.00
N ASN A 429 -2.49 -41.37 30.31
CA ASN A 429 -3.23 -42.51 30.85
C ASN A 429 -4.69 -42.54 30.37
N GLN A 430 -5.33 -41.36 30.26
CA GLN A 430 -6.67 -41.25 29.71
C GLN A 430 -6.70 -41.67 28.23
N MET A 431 -5.75 -41.19 27.42
CA MET A 431 -5.62 -41.58 26.01
C MET A 431 -5.38 -43.08 25.86
N ALA A 432 -4.57 -43.68 26.74
CA ALA A 432 -4.33 -45.11 26.79
C ALA A 432 -5.63 -45.89 27.06
N ALA A 433 -6.43 -45.44 28.02
CA ALA A 433 -7.73 -46.03 28.32
C ALA A 433 -8.70 -45.91 27.13
N ASP A 434 -8.72 -44.77 26.44
CA ASP A 434 -9.57 -44.54 25.27
C ASP A 434 -9.15 -45.43 24.08
N LEU A 435 -7.86 -45.63 23.85
CA LEU A 435 -7.34 -46.56 22.83
C LEU A 435 -7.67 -48.02 23.17
N ALA A 436 -7.49 -48.41 24.43
CA ALA A 436 -7.83 -49.75 24.91
C ALA A 436 -9.33 -50.05 24.76
N ALA A 437 -10.20 -49.09 25.11
CA ALA A 437 -11.65 -49.21 24.94
C ALA A 437 -12.08 -49.42 23.48
N ASN A 438 -11.26 -48.97 22.52
CA ASN A 438 -11.47 -49.15 21.09
C ASN A 438 -10.67 -50.34 20.50
N ASN A 439 -10.15 -51.26 21.34
CA ASN A 439 -9.33 -52.40 20.93
C ASN A 439 -8.12 -52.02 20.07
N THR A 440 -7.60 -50.80 20.21
CA THR A 440 -6.47 -50.31 19.43
C THR A 440 -5.18 -50.63 20.17
N ARG A 441 -4.25 -51.33 19.51
CA ARG A 441 -2.94 -51.64 20.09
C ARG A 441 -2.07 -50.39 20.13
N TYR A 442 -1.40 -50.18 21.26
CA TYR A 442 -0.47 -49.10 21.46
C TYR A 442 0.70 -49.53 22.34
N ASP A 443 1.82 -48.85 22.18
CA ASP A 443 2.97 -48.88 23.06
C ASP A 443 2.94 -47.66 23.97
N HIS A 444 3.33 -47.84 25.24
CA HIS A 444 3.30 -46.78 26.24
C HIS A 444 4.72 -46.42 26.70
N TYR A 445 5.04 -45.14 26.79
CA TYR A 445 6.42 -44.67 27.08
C TYR A 445 7.06 -45.28 28.33
N ASN A 446 6.26 -45.60 29.35
CA ASN A 446 6.72 -46.18 30.62
C ASN A 446 7.13 -47.68 30.52
N GLY A 447 6.71 -48.38 29.46
CA GLY A 447 7.02 -49.80 29.25
C GLY A 447 7.77 -50.08 27.95
N PHE A 448 8.15 -49.03 27.22
CA PHE A 448 8.69 -49.18 25.87
C PHE A 448 10.19 -49.47 25.89
N ASN A 449 10.60 -50.48 25.12
CA ASN A 449 12.01 -50.79 24.91
C ASN A 449 12.55 -49.97 23.72
N TYR A 450 13.25 -48.88 24.06
CA TYR A 450 13.86 -47.96 23.10
C TYR A 450 14.99 -48.58 22.24
N ALA A 451 15.38 -49.83 22.49
CA ALA A 451 16.31 -50.57 21.62
C ALA A 451 15.68 -51.03 20.29
N TYR A 452 14.35 -50.91 20.13
CA TYR A 452 13.63 -51.31 18.93
C TYR A 452 12.94 -50.13 18.25
N THR A 453 13.10 -50.00 16.93
CA THR A 453 12.45 -48.97 16.12
C THR A 453 11.23 -49.57 15.41
N PRO A 454 9.99 -49.35 15.91
CA PRO A 454 8.78 -49.80 15.25
C PRO A 454 8.57 -49.06 13.92
N ARG A 455 8.08 -49.77 12.90
CA ARG A 455 7.74 -49.19 11.59
C ARG A 455 6.28 -48.74 11.49
N THR A 456 5.42 -49.29 12.33
CA THR A 456 3.97 -49.11 12.34
C THR A 456 3.47 -49.28 13.78
N GLY A 457 2.30 -48.73 14.10
CA GLY A 457 1.73 -48.77 15.45
C GLY A 457 1.50 -47.38 16.04
N ILE A 458 1.02 -47.35 17.28
CA ILE A 458 0.76 -46.11 18.04
C ILE A 458 1.67 -46.10 19.26
N PHE A 459 2.36 -45.00 19.50
CA PHE A 459 3.17 -44.78 20.68
C PHE A 459 2.65 -43.60 21.49
N LEU A 460 2.30 -43.85 22.74
CA LEU A 460 1.79 -42.88 23.69
C LEU A 460 2.91 -42.33 24.57
N THR A 461 3.04 -41.00 24.60
CA THR A 461 4.09 -40.34 25.38
C THR A 461 3.66 -38.98 25.92
N THR A 462 4.40 -38.48 26.90
CA THR A 462 4.31 -37.09 27.33
C THR A 462 5.15 -36.20 26.43
N ASN A 463 4.85 -34.90 26.40
CA ASN A 463 5.69 -33.91 25.70
C ASN A 463 7.15 -33.96 26.20
N GLU A 464 7.36 -34.12 27.51
CA GLU A 464 8.68 -34.24 28.13
C GLU A 464 9.45 -35.50 27.66
N SER A 465 8.76 -36.62 27.42
CA SER A 465 9.42 -37.88 27.00
C SER A 465 9.47 -38.06 25.48
N LEU A 466 8.93 -37.12 24.70
CA LEU A 466 8.87 -37.21 23.24
C LEU A 466 10.26 -37.35 22.60
N PHE A 467 11.26 -36.59 23.08
CA PHE A 467 12.59 -36.57 22.48
C PHE A 467 13.25 -37.96 22.44
N LYS A 468 13.03 -38.79 23.47
CA LYS A 468 13.57 -40.16 23.55
C LYS A 468 13.11 -41.04 22.39
N MET A 469 11.85 -40.89 21.98
CA MET A 469 11.31 -41.63 20.84
C MET A 469 11.81 -41.05 19.51
N LEU A 470 11.91 -39.72 19.40
CA LEU A 470 12.44 -39.08 18.19
C LEU A 470 13.89 -39.50 17.91
N GLU A 471 14.71 -39.64 18.95
CA GLU A 471 16.08 -40.17 18.84
C GLU A 471 16.10 -41.60 18.28
N VAL A 472 15.21 -42.48 18.76
CA VAL A 472 15.11 -43.88 18.29
C VAL A 472 14.60 -43.99 16.86
N LEU A 473 13.68 -43.11 16.45
CA LEU A 473 13.13 -43.12 15.10
C LEU A 473 14.13 -42.59 14.06
N GLY A 474 15.00 -41.66 14.41
CA GLY A 474 15.96 -41.04 13.49
C GLY A 474 15.28 -40.47 12.25
N THR A 475 15.55 -41.06 11.08
CA THR A 475 14.97 -40.64 9.78
C THR A 475 13.68 -41.40 9.40
N THR A 476 13.17 -42.26 10.27
CA THR A 476 11.94 -43.03 10.03
C THR A 476 10.74 -42.10 9.87
N ARG A 477 9.85 -42.41 8.92
CA ARG A 477 8.61 -41.64 8.73
C ARG A 477 7.62 -41.94 9.84
N TYR A 478 7.08 -40.90 10.46
CA TYR A 478 6.04 -40.99 11.48
C TYR A 478 5.00 -39.88 11.31
N VAL A 479 3.86 -40.05 11.98
CA VAL A 479 2.87 -38.99 12.23
C VAL A 479 2.98 -38.57 13.68
N LEU A 480 3.02 -37.27 13.93
CA LEU A 480 2.94 -36.71 15.28
C LEU A 480 1.55 -36.11 15.52
N VAL A 481 0.88 -36.58 16.56
CA VAL A 481 -0.39 -36.02 17.05
C VAL A 481 -0.13 -35.44 18.44
N VAL A 482 -0.41 -34.16 18.62
CA VAL A 482 -0.24 -33.49 19.93
C VAL A 482 -1.61 -33.04 20.43
N ASP A 483 -2.06 -33.65 21.53
CA ASP A 483 -3.27 -33.24 22.22
C ASP A 483 -3.01 -32.01 23.09
N GLU A 484 -4.03 -31.16 23.20
CA GLU A 484 -3.99 -29.89 23.92
C GLU A 484 -2.75 -29.05 23.56
N PHE A 485 -2.44 -28.95 22.27
CA PHE A 485 -1.23 -28.29 21.73
C PHE A 485 -0.99 -26.88 22.30
N HIS A 486 -2.04 -26.12 22.59
CA HIS A 486 -1.93 -24.79 23.18
C HIS A 486 -1.23 -24.79 24.55
N ARG A 487 -1.34 -25.88 25.32
CA ARG A 487 -0.63 -26.07 26.59
C ARG A 487 0.82 -26.51 26.40
N ALA A 488 1.18 -26.99 25.21
CA ALA A 488 2.55 -27.36 24.86
C ALA A 488 3.43 -26.14 24.49
N LEU A 489 2.78 -25.03 24.14
CA LEU A 489 3.43 -23.80 23.66
C LEU A 489 3.76 -22.80 24.78
N GLY A 490 3.16 -22.96 25.96
CA GLY A 490 3.43 -22.14 27.14
C GLY A 490 4.46 -22.82 28.02
#